data_AF-A0A1Y2BK24-F1
#
_entry.id   AF-A0A1Y2BK24-F1
#
_cell.length_a   1.000
_cell.length_b   1.000
_cell.length_c   1.000
_cell.angle_alpha   90.00
_cell.angle_beta   90.00
_cell.angle_gamma   90.00
#
_symmetry.space_group_name_H-M   'P 1'
#
loop_
_entity.id
_entity.type
_entity.pdbx_description
1 polymer ?
#
loop_
_entity_poly.entity_id
_entity_poly.type
_entity_poly.pdbx_seq_one_letter_code
_entity_poly.pdbx_strand_id
1 'polypeptide(L)' 'MGKPTLDEMRQFQADRELWVRESWVKLMETRLVKVELKKCYLGEGVNQLEHCKELRDRYYTMLRDNRLRGFKVVDDIFD' A
#
# COMPACT_ATOMS: atom_id res chain seq x y z
N MET A 1 10.49 30.41 14.31
CA MET A 1 9.98 29.12 14.82
C MET A 1 10.91 28.64 15.92
N GLY A 2 10.38 28.19 17.06
CA GLY A 2 11.17 27.65 18.17
C GLY A 2 11.75 26.27 17.85
N LYS A 3 12.82 25.88 18.55
CA LYS A 3 13.34 24.51 18.47
C LYS A 3 12.36 23.56 19.18
N PRO A 4 12.07 22.38 18.60
CA PRO A 4 11.22 21.39 19.27
C PRO A 4 11.88 20.88 20.56
N THR A 5 11.03 20.54 21.52
CA THR A 5 11.38 19.87 22.77
C THR A 5 11.74 18.41 22.52
N LEU A 6 12.39 17.78 23.52
CA LEU A 6 12.76 16.37 23.44
C LEU A 6 11.54 15.45 23.29
N ASP A 7 10.43 15.75 23.96
CA ASP A 7 9.22 14.93 23.88
C ASP A 7 8.52 15.07 22.53
N GLU A 8 8.49 16.27 21.94
CA GLU A 8 8.01 16.48 20.57
C GLU A 8 8.86 15.70 19.55
N MET A 9 10.19 15.64 19.74
CA MET A 9 11.07 14.84 18.88
C MET A 9 10.81 13.34 19.01
N ARG A 10 10.58 12.83 20.24
CA ARG A 10 10.24 11.42 20.47
C ARG A 10 8.90 11.06 19.82
N GLN A 11 7.89 11.91 20.01
CA GLN A 11 6.57 11.69 19.43
C GLN A 11 6.64 11.66 17.90
N PHE A 12 7.33 12.64 17.29
CA PHE A 12 7.54 12.67 15.84
C PHE A 12 8.20 11.38 15.31
N GLN A 13 9.20 10.86 16.02
CA GLN A 13 9.85 9.62 15.62
C GLN A 13 8.91 8.41 15.74
N ALA A 14 8.10 8.34 16.80
CA ALA A 14 7.11 7.27 16.98
C ALA A 14 6.04 7.29 15.88
N ASP A 15 5.51 8.47 15.54
CA ASP A 15 4.51 8.66 14.49
C ASP A 15 5.07 8.23 13.12
N ARG A 16 6.32 8.60 12.85
CA ARG A 16 7.03 8.19 11.63
C ARG A 16 7.18 6.67 11.53
N GLU A 17 7.58 6.02 12.62
CA GLU A 17 7.72 4.56 12.64
C GLU A 17 6.39 3.84 12.45
N LEU A 18 5.33 4.32 13.10
CA LEU A 18 3.98 3.80 12.91
C LEU A 18 3.56 3.93 11.45
N TRP A 19 3.72 5.13 10.87
CA TRP A 19 3.36 5.39 9.47
C TRP A 19 4.11 4.46 8.50
N VAL A 20 5.42 4.24 8.71
CA VAL A 20 6.21 3.32 7.88
C VAL A 20 5.67 1.90 8.01
N ARG A 21 5.43 1.41 9.24
CA ARG A 21 4.90 0.06 9.47
C ARG A 21 3.58 -0.17 8.76
N GLU A 22 2.62 0.73 8.94
CA GLU A 22 1.29 0.61 8.30
C GLU A 22 1.37 0.67 6.78
N SER A 23 2.28 1.49 6.23
CA SER A 23 2.48 1.58 4.78
C SER A 23 3.02 0.26 4.21
N TRP A 24 3.92 -0.42 4.92
CA TRP A 24 4.39 -1.75 4.53
C TRP A 24 3.32 -2.82 4.69
N VAL A 25 2.48 -2.76 5.73
CA VAL A 25 1.35 -3.68 5.90
C VAL A 25 0.41 -3.61 4.69
N LYS A 26 -0.01 -2.41 4.28
CA LYS A 26 -0.85 -2.19 3.07
C LYS A 26 -0.22 -2.73 1.79
N LEU A 27 1.09 -2.58 1.64
CA LEU A 27 1.81 -3.14 0.50
C LEU A 27 1.80 -4.68 0.53
N MET A 28 1.97 -5.27 1.72
CA MET A 28 1.93 -6.72 1.90
C MET A 28 0.53 -7.30 1.65
N GLU A 29 -0.53 -6.61 2.06
CA GLU A 29 -1.91 -6.97 1.70
C GLU A 29 -2.10 -6.99 0.18
N THR A 30 -1.59 -5.98 -0.52
CA THR A 30 -1.64 -5.91 -1.99
C THR A 30 -0.89 -7.07 -2.63
N ARG A 31 0.25 -7.47 -2.05
CA ARG A 31 1.03 -8.62 -2.49
C ARG A 31 0.26 -9.93 -2.31
N LEU A 32 -0.50 -10.10 -1.23
CA LEU A 32 -1.34 -11.29 -1.02
C LEU A 32 -2.41 -11.40 -2.11
N VAL A 33 -3.12 -10.31 -2.41
CA VAL A 33 -4.12 -10.29 -3.49
C VAL A 33 -3.48 -10.61 -4.85
N LYS A 34 -2.28 -10.07 -5.12
CA LYS A 34 -1.52 -10.41 -6.34
C LYS A 34 -1.18 -11.90 -6.45
N VAL A 35 -0.78 -12.52 -5.35
CA VAL A 35 -0.46 -13.96 -5.31
C VAL A 35 -1.72 -14.77 -5.60
N GLU A 36 -2.85 -14.41 -4.99
CA GLU A 36 -4.10 -15.11 -5.22
C GLU A 36 -4.63 -14.92 -6.65
N LEU A 37 -4.55 -13.71 -7.18
CA LEU A 37 -4.87 -13.42 -8.58
C LEU A 37 -4.02 -14.26 -9.54
N LYS A 38 -2.72 -14.42 -9.27
CA LYS A 38 -1.84 -15.28 -10.06
C LYS A 38 -2.29 -16.74 -10.04
N LYS A 39 -2.73 -17.25 -8.88
CA LYS A 39 -3.27 -18.62 -8.80
C LYS A 39 -4.54 -18.75 -9.63
N CYS A 40 -5.46 -17.77 -9.54
CA CYS A 40 -6.69 -17.76 -10.33
C CYS A 40 -6.38 -17.79 -11.83
N TYR A 41 -5.48 -16.93 -12.32
CA TYR A 41 -5.08 -16.92 -13.73
C TYR A 41 -4.49 -18.26 -14.20
N LEU A 42 -3.67 -18.90 -13.36
CA LEU A 42 -3.11 -20.22 -13.68
C LEU A 42 -4.16 -21.33 -13.65
N GLY A 43 -5.13 -21.27 -12.75
CA GLY A 43 -6.19 -22.26 -12.62
C GLY A 43 -7.25 -22.17 -13.72
N GLU A 44 -7.68 -20.95 -14.05
CA GLU A 44 -8.76 -20.69 -15.02
C GLU A 44 -8.27 -20.70 -16.47
N GLY A 45 -6.97 -20.46 -16.70
CA GLY A 45 -6.37 -20.44 -18.04
C GLY A 45 -7.08 -19.45 -18.97
N VAL A 46 -7.72 -19.97 -20.02
CA VAL A 46 -8.43 -19.14 -21.01
C VAL A 46 -9.68 -18.44 -20.44
N ASN A 47 -10.25 -18.95 -19.34
CA ASN A 47 -11.45 -18.40 -18.71
C ASN A 47 -11.16 -17.29 -17.67
N GLN A 48 -9.89 -16.92 -17.48
CA GLN A 48 -9.47 -15.98 -16.44
C GLN A 48 -10.18 -14.61 -16.50
N LEU A 49 -10.63 -14.17 -17.68
CA LEU A 49 -11.29 -12.87 -17.84
C LEU A 49 -12.69 -12.85 -17.21
N GLU A 50 -13.37 -13.98 -17.19
CA GLU A 50 -14.70 -14.14 -16.61
C GLU A 50 -14.61 -14.42 -15.10
N HIS A 51 -13.79 -15.40 -14.71
CA HIS A 51 -13.79 -15.91 -13.34
C HIS A 51 -12.89 -15.14 -12.37
N CYS A 52 -11.83 -14.47 -12.83
CA CYS A 52 -10.88 -13.77 -11.96
C CYS A 52 -11.13 -12.26 -11.83
N LYS A 53 -12.26 -11.74 -12.34
CA LYS A 53 -12.57 -10.30 -12.40
C LYS A 53 -12.49 -9.61 -11.05
N GLU A 54 -13.07 -10.20 -10.01
CA GLU A 54 -13.12 -9.59 -8.68
C GLU A 54 -11.73 -9.40 -8.07
N LEU A 55 -10.90 -10.45 -8.09
CA LEU A 55 -9.51 -10.39 -7.61
C LEU A 55 -8.69 -9.37 -8.39
N ARG A 56 -8.89 -9.30 -9.71
CA ARG A 56 -8.22 -8.35 -10.59
C ARG A 56 -8.59 -6.91 -10.24
N ASP A 57 -9.87 -6.61 -10.12
CA ASP A 57 -10.35 -5.25 -9.85
C ASP A 57 -9.96 -4.79 -8.44
N ARG A 58 -9.98 -5.71 -7.47
CA ARG A 58 -9.43 -5.47 -6.11
C ARG A 58 -7.95 -5.16 -6.17
N TYR A 59 -7.16 -5.95 -6.89
CA TYR A 59 -5.73 -5.71 -7.04
C TYR A 59 -5.45 -4.34 -7.67
N TYR A 60 -6.19 -3.95 -8.71
CA TYR A 60 -6.03 -2.62 -9.33
C TYR A 60 -6.38 -1.47 -8.38
N THR A 61 -7.45 -1.62 -7.60
CA THR A 61 -7.82 -0.64 -6.57
C THR A 61 -6.68 -0.49 -5.55
N MET A 62 -6.15 -1.59 -5.04
CA MET A 62 -5.06 -1.58 -4.07
C MET A 62 -3.75 -1.04 -4.67
N LEU A 63 -3.46 -1.26 -5.95
CA LEU A 63 -2.27 -0.68 -6.59
C LEU A 63 -2.27 0.85 -6.60
N ARG A 64 -3.46 1.47 -6.65
CA ARG A 64 -3.62 2.93 -6.55
C ARG A 64 -3.54 3.38 -5.10
N ASP A 65 -4.25 2.69 -4.22
CA ASP A 65 -4.53 3.18 -2.86
C ASP A 65 -3.40 2.83 -1.86
N ASN A 66 -2.72 1.69 -2.06
CA ASN A 66 -1.70 1.16 -1.16
C ASN A 66 -0.26 1.47 -1.61
N ARG A 67 -0.06 2.48 -2.46
CA ARG A 67 1.29 2.90 -2.85
C ARG A 67 2.06 3.39 -1.63
N LEU A 68 3.33 2.99 -1.53
CA LEU A 68 4.24 3.56 -0.54
C LEU A 68 4.43 5.05 -0.84
N ARG A 69 3.91 5.91 0.04
CA ARG A 69 4.17 7.36 0.01
C ARG A 69 5.35 7.69 0.95
N GLY A 70 5.74 8.94 1.10
CA GLY A 70 6.67 9.34 2.16
C GLY A 70 5.92 9.72 3.43
N PHE A 71 6.54 9.61 4.61
CA PHE A 71 5.98 10.17 5.85
C PHE A 71 5.79 11.68 5.76
N LYS A 72 6.69 12.36 5.04
CA LYS A 72 6.49 13.75 4.63
C LYS A 72 5.89 13.75 3.24
N VAL A 73 4.70 14.34 3.12
CA VAL A 73 4.12 14.69 1.83
C VAL A 73 4.91 15.89 1.31
N VAL A 74 5.68 15.67 0.26
CA VAL A 74 6.22 16.74 -0.60
C VAL A 74 5.25 16.80 -1.77
N ASP A 75 4.90 17.98 -2.27
CA ASP A 75 3.96 18.12 -3.40
C ASP A 75 4.35 17.13 -4.52
N ASP A 76 3.54 16.09 -4.69
CA ASP A 76 3.81 15.04 -5.65
C ASP A 76 3.35 15.57 -7.03
N ILE A 77 4.23 15.51 -8.04
CA ILE A 77 3.97 15.98 -9.42
C ILE A 77 2.83 15.18 -10.12
N PHE A 78 2.29 14.16 -9.45
CA PHE A 78 1.34 13.19 -9.99
C PHE A 78 -0.02 13.17 -9.28
N ASP A 79 -0.29 14.11 -8.36
CA ASP A 79 -1.63 14.36 -7.81
C ASP A 79 -2.35 15.48 -8.59
#